data_AF-A0A943M075-F1
#
_entry.id   AF-A0A943M075-F1
#
_cell.length_a   1.000
_cell.length_b   1.000
_cell.length_c   1.000
_cell.angle_alpha   90.00
_cell.angle_beta   90.00
_cell.angle_gamma   90.00
#
_symmetry.space_group_name_H-M   'P 1'
#
loop_
_entity.id
_entity.type
_entity.pdbx_description
1 polymer ?
#
loop_
_entity_poly.entity_id
_entity_poly.type
_entity_poly.pdbx_seq_one_letter_code
_entity_poly.pdbx_strand_id
1 'polypeptide(L)'
;MNKPALRMRTLKNHPLLYNLLLILLTLLALALAAHLLMRLGTRHGARRTVPDLEGVVLGDAERLAGDNDLKLIVNDSLYVPAYQGGVVLDQLPEKGVEVKPGRTIYVTINSFSQKRVPVPYVAGRSLRQAKNMLEIAGLEIAELVYRPDMATNYVLEEYWDGKPVLADSKVMAEMGSGVTLHVGVSGYATTVVPNLAGLRLKEAKSRLWETGLNVGEVKFDPGINLLNEKDAAVYGQGPAAGRSAVLGGRVDLQLTLDQKKFTAARADAGAAMQAAAEERSRLEAEQADSIARARLEEAATEATESVEGPEQADDFFQ
;
A
#
# COMPACT_ATOMS: atom_id res chain seq x y z
N MET A 1 -51.02 79.80 -4.55
CA MET A 1 -50.88 78.55 -3.77
C MET A 1 -51.57 77.42 -4.52
N ASN A 2 -50.76 76.46 -4.97
CA ASN A 2 -51.06 75.49 -6.03
C ASN A 2 -51.97 74.36 -5.55
N LYS A 3 -53.08 74.13 -6.27
CA LYS A 3 -54.00 73.00 -6.08
C LYS A 3 -53.65 71.88 -7.07
N PRO A 4 -53.18 70.70 -6.62
CA PRO A 4 -52.98 69.56 -7.52
C PRO A 4 -54.25 68.70 -7.69
N ALA A 5 -55.45 69.25 -7.42
CA ALA A 5 -56.69 68.50 -7.43
C ALA A 5 -57.46 68.52 -8.78
N LEU A 6 -57.02 69.31 -9.78
CA LEU A 6 -57.73 69.45 -11.05
C LEU A 6 -57.29 68.50 -12.18
N ARG A 7 -56.25 67.68 -11.99
CA ARG A 7 -55.65 66.91 -13.10
C ARG A 7 -56.20 65.48 -13.28
N MET A 8 -56.97 64.96 -12.33
CA MET A 8 -57.54 63.59 -12.40
C MET A 8 -58.87 63.49 -13.13
N ARG A 9 -59.61 64.60 -13.31
CA ARG A 9 -60.92 64.62 -14.00
C ARG A 9 -60.82 64.69 -15.52
N THR A 10 -59.72 65.21 -16.07
CA THR A 10 -59.50 65.34 -17.52
C THR A 10 -58.98 64.06 -18.19
N LEU A 11 -58.42 63.10 -17.43
CA LEU A 11 -57.97 61.82 -17.98
C LEU A 11 -59.10 60.82 -18.25
N LYS A 12 -60.24 60.92 -17.54
CA LYS A 12 -61.40 60.04 -17.74
C LYS A 12 -62.17 60.29 -19.05
N ASN A 13 -61.93 61.43 -19.72
CA ASN A 13 -62.60 61.79 -20.98
C ASN A 13 -61.89 61.22 -22.23
N HIS A 14 -60.68 60.66 -22.07
CA HIS A 14 -59.95 59.96 -23.13
C HIS A 14 -59.75 58.49 -22.74
N PRO A 15 -60.64 57.57 -23.20
CA PRO A 15 -60.66 56.17 -22.73
C PRO A 15 -59.33 55.45 -22.97
N LEU A 16 -58.61 55.81 -24.05
CA LEU A 16 -57.29 55.26 -24.36
C LEU A 16 -56.24 55.64 -23.31
N LEU A 17 -56.15 56.92 -22.93
CA LEU A 17 -55.13 57.42 -21.99
C LEU A 17 -55.35 56.86 -20.57
N TYR A 18 -56.61 56.71 -20.18
CA TYR A 18 -57.01 56.11 -18.92
C TYR A 18 -56.63 54.62 -18.83
N ASN A 19 -56.92 53.83 -19.88
CA ASN A 19 -56.53 52.42 -19.95
C ASN A 19 -55.01 52.24 -19.98
N LEU A 20 -54.28 53.12 -20.68
CA LEU A 20 -52.81 53.10 -20.73
C LEU A 20 -52.18 53.37 -19.36
N LEU A 21 -52.74 54.32 -18.59
CA LEU A 21 -52.32 54.59 -17.22
C LEU A 21 -52.64 53.42 -16.29
N LEU A 22 -53.80 52.77 -16.45
CA LEU A 22 -54.16 51.57 -15.69
C LEU A 22 -53.19 50.41 -15.97
N ILE A 23 -52.86 50.15 -17.24
CA ILE A 23 -51.87 49.13 -17.64
C ILE A 23 -50.50 49.44 -17.04
N LEU A 24 -50.06 50.70 -17.09
CA LEU A 24 -48.78 51.11 -16.50
C LEU A 24 -48.77 50.86 -14.98
N LEU A 25 -49.87 51.18 -14.29
CA LEU A 25 -49.99 51.05 -12.85
C LEU A 25 -50.10 49.57 -12.42
N THR A 26 -50.79 48.73 -13.19
CA THR A 26 -50.84 47.28 -12.94
C THR A 26 -49.49 46.61 -13.22
N LEU A 27 -48.78 46.98 -14.29
CA LEU A 27 -47.43 46.49 -14.56
C LEU A 27 -46.46 46.90 -13.45
N LEU A 28 -46.54 48.14 -12.96
CA LEU A 28 -45.72 48.62 -11.84
C LEU A 28 -46.04 47.83 -10.55
N ALA A 29 -47.31 47.59 -10.26
CA ALA A 29 -47.72 46.80 -9.10
C ALA A 29 -47.25 45.34 -9.21
N LEU A 30 -47.32 44.73 -10.39
CA LEU A 30 -46.84 43.37 -10.64
C LEU A 30 -45.32 43.28 -10.48
N ALA A 31 -44.58 44.28 -11.00
CA ALA A 31 -43.13 44.36 -10.85
C ALA A 31 -42.70 44.53 -9.38
N LEU A 32 -43.39 45.38 -8.62
CA LEU A 32 -43.16 45.56 -7.19
C LEU A 32 -43.48 44.28 -6.40
N ALA A 33 -44.59 43.62 -6.70
CA ALA A 33 -44.98 42.37 -6.09
C ALA A 33 -43.94 41.27 -6.38
N ALA A 34 -43.52 41.11 -7.64
CA ALA A 34 -42.48 40.16 -8.03
C ALA A 34 -41.14 40.44 -7.35
N HIS A 35 -40.72 41.71 -7.26
CA HIS A 35 -39.50 42.10 -6.57
C HIS A 35 -39.54 41.80 -5.07
N LEU A 36 -40.68 42.05 -4.42
CA LEU A 36 -40.88 41.72 -3.01
C LEU A 36 -40.91 40.20 -2.79
N LEU A 37 -41.59 39.45 -3.66
CA LEU A 37 -41.63 37.99 -3.62
C LEU A 37 -40.23 37.38 -3.77
N MET A 38 -39.42 37.91 -4.68
CA MET A 38 -38.02 37.52 -4.86
C MET A 38 -37.17 37.84 -3.63
N ARG A 39 -37.35 39.01 -3.00
CA ARG A 39 -36.65 39.37 -1.77
C ARG A 39 -36.98 38.44 -0.60
N LEU A 40 -38.24 38.02 -0.46
CA LEU A 40 -38.64 37.04 0.57
C LEU A 40 -38.17 35.61 0.25
N GLY A 41 -38.28 35.19 -1.02
CA GLY A 41 -38.05 33.80 -1.42
C GLY A 41 -36.58 33.42 -1.62
N THR A 42 -35.72 34.36 -2.03
CA THR A 42 -34.36 34.00 -2.48
C THR A 42 -33.24 34.32 -1.50
N ARG A 43 -33.53 34.94 -0.33
CA ARG A 43 -32.53 35.39 0.67
C ARG A 43 -31.29 35.99 -0.01
N HIS A 44 -31.51 36.93 -0.92
CA HIS A 44 -30.46 37.52 -1.74
C HIS A 44 -29.47 38.30 -0.85
N GLY A 45 -28.22 37.84 -0.75
CA GLY A 45 -27.12 38.59 -0.12
C GLY A 45 -26.58 38.03 1.20
N ALA A 46 -27.21 37.03 1.83
CA ALA A 46 -26.60 36.34 2.95
C ALA A 46 -25.52 35.40 2.41
N ARG A 47 -24.26 35.73 2.67
CA ARG A 47 -23.09 34.94 2.30
C ARG A 47 -22.32 34.60 3.56
N ARG A 48 -21.82 33.38 3.63
CA ARG A 48 -20.99 32.86 4.71
C ARG A 48 -19.68 32.42 4.09
N THR A 49 -18.58 32.85 4.67
CA THR A 49 -17.26 32.40 4.26
C THR A 49 -17.04 31.01 4.84
N VAL A 50 -16.60 30.08 4.00
CA VAL A 50 -16.25 28.74 4.44
C VAL A 50 -14.99 28.81 5.31
N PRO A 51 -15.04 28.36 6.58
CA PRO A 51 -13.87 28.33 7.45
C PRO A 51 -12.84 27.29 6.98
N ASP A 52 -11.61 27.43 7.46
CA ASP A 52 -10.60 26.39 7.32
C ASP A 52 -10.86 25.29 8.36
N LEU A 53 -11.22 24.11 7.88
CA LEU A 53 -11.49 22.92 8.67
C LEU A 53 -10.34 21.92 8.58
N GLU A 54 -9.39 22.09 7.65
CA GLU A 54 -8.26 21.18 7.47
C GLU A 54 -7.39 21.10 8.73
N GLY A 55 -7.03 19.88 9.13
CA GLY A 55 -6.26 19.63 10.36
C GLY A 55 -7.06 19.78 11.66
N VAL A 56 -8.32 20.21 11.59
CA VAL A 56 -9.21 20.32 12.76
C VAL A 56 -9.85 18.96 13.04
N VAL A 57 -10.01 18.62 14.32
CA VAL A 57 -10.70 17.40 14.75
C VAL A 57 -12.19 17.50 14.40
N LEU A 58 -12.81 16.42 13.91
CA LEU A 58 -14.18 16.39 13.41
C LEU A 58 -15.20 17.06 14.35
N GLY A 59 -15.14 16.77 15.66
CA GLY A 59 -16.06 17.38 16.62
C GLY A 59 -15.90 18.89 16.78
N ASP A 60 -14.70 19.43 16.54
CA ASP A 60 -14.42 20.87 16.56
C ASP A 60 -14.79 21.51 15.22
N ALA A 61 -14.55 20.80 14.12
CA ALA A 61 -14.95 21.21 12.77
C ALA A 61 -16.48 21.32 12.64
N GLU A 62 -17.24 20.39 13.25
CA GLU A 62 -18.70 20.44 13.30
C GLU A 62 -19.21 21.68 14.04
N ARG A 63 -18.57 22.04 15.16
CA ARG A 63 -18.91 23.27 15.91
C ARG A 63 -18.58 24.51 15.09
N LEU A 64 -17.38 24.57 14.51
CA LEU A 64 -16.94 25.71 13.69
C LEU A 64 -17.82 25.92 12.44
N ALA A 65 -18.25 24.83 11.80
CA ALA A 65 -19.22 24.89 10.71
C ALA A 65 -20.58 25.41 11.20
N GLY A 66 -21.07 24.90 12.33
CA GLY A 66 -22.33 25.34 12.95
C GLY A 66 -22.33 26.83 13.31
N ASP A 67 -21.24 27.33 13.89
CA ASP A 67 -21.05 28.75 14.24
C ASP A 67 -21.09 29.67 13.00
N ASN A 68 -20.81 29.15 11.81
CA ASN A 68 -20.85 29.86 10.54
C ASN A 68 -22.15 29.63 9.74
N ASP A 69 -23.20 29.07 10.36
CA ASP A 69 -24.45 28.63 9.70
C ASP A 69 -24.22 27.62 8.56
N LEU A 70 -23.18 26.78 8.66
CA LEU A 70 -22.86 25.74 7.68
C LEU A 70 -23.20 24.37 8.26
N LYS A 71 -23.43 23.40 7.38
CA LYS A 71 -23.63 22.00 7.77
C LYS A 71 -22.41 21.20 7.37
N LEU A 72 -21.89 20.37 8.25
CA LEU A 72 -20.77 19.50 7.94
C LEU A 72 -21.27 18.07 7.71
N ILE A 73 -20.80 17.41 6.64
CA ILE A 73 -21.06 16.00 6.38
C ILE A 73 -19.73 15.33 6.01
N VAL A 74 -19.43 14.22 6.67
CA VAL A 74 -18.30 13.36 6.28
C VAL A 74 -18.69 12.62 5.00
N ASN A 75 -17.96 12.88 3.92
CA ASN A 75 -18.18 12.25 2.62
C ASN A 75 -17.33 11.00 2.43
N ASP A 76 -16.08 11.05 2.90
CA ASP A 76 -15.13 9.95 2.76
C ASP A 76 -14.17 9.92 3.98
N SER A 77 -13.47 8.80 4.13
CA SER A 77 -12.42 8.63 5.13
C SER A 77 -11.21 7.93 4.52
N LEU A 78 -10.04 8.53 4.68
CA LEU A 78 -8.76 7.95 4.26
C LEU A 78 -7.93 7.62 5.48
N TYR A 79 -7.07 6.60 5.42
CA TYR A 79 -6.12 6.32 6.51
C TYR A 79 -4.73 6.78 6.09
N VAL A 80 -4.22 7.80 6.78
CA VAL A 80 -2.88 8.33 6.61
C VAL A 80 -2.18 8.27 7.97
N PRO A 81 -1.18 7.37 8.14
CA PRO A 81 -0.52 7.15 9.43
C PRO A 81 0.11 8.40 10.06
N ALA A 82 0.48 9.40 9.23
CA ALA A 82 1.09 10.64 9.69
C ALA A 82 0.10 11.58 10.41
N TYR A 83 -1.20 11.36 10.29
CA TYR A 83 -2.24 12.21 10.87
C TYR A 83 -3.00 11.44 11.97
N GLN A 84 -3.57 12.19 12.93
CA GLN A 84 -4.40 11.61 13.98
C GLN A 84 -5.77 11.19 13.42
N GLY A 85 -6.36 10.11 13.94
CA GLY A 85 -7.73 9.71 13.56
C GLY A 85 -8.76 10.78 13.89
N GLY A 86 -9.69 11.00 12.96
CA GLY A 86 -10.79 11.96 13.09
C GLY A 86 -10.45 13.40 12.74
N VAL A 87 -9.22 13.71 12.28
CA VAL A 87 -8.91 15.04 11.73
C VAL A 87 -9.43 15.17 10.31
N VAL A 88 -9.85 16.36 9.91
CA VAL A 88 -10.23 16.65 8.53
C VAL A 88 -8.96 16.74 7.68
N LEU A 89 -8.90 15.95 6.61
CA LEU A 89 -7.81 15.94 5.63
C LEU A 89 -8.08 16.88 4.46
N ASP A 90 -9.34 17.00 4.07
CA ASP A 90 -9.77 17.78 2.91
C ASP A 90 -11.22 18.24 3.09
N GLN A 91 -11.58 19.35 2.45
CA GLN A 91 -12.92 19.93 2.51
C GLN A 91 -13.41 20.44 1.15
N LEU A 92 -14.71 20.36 0.93
CA LEU A 92 -15.37 20.89 -0.25
C LEU A 92 -16.71 21.54 0.14
N PRO A 93 -16.96 22.83 -0.18
CA PRO A 93 -16.08 23.80 -0.85
C PRO A 93 -14.80 24.16 -0.11
N GLU A 94 -13.82 24.70 -0.86
CA GLU A 94 -12.55 25.17 -0.31
C GLU A 94 -12.75 26.32 0.69
N LYS A 95 -11.80 26.44 1.62
CA LYS A 95 -11.75 27.51 2.61
C LYS A 95 -11.71 28.89 1.96
N GLY A 96 -12.35 29.88 2.58
CA GLY A 96 -12.41 31.26 2.09
C GLY A 96 -13.46 31.50 0.99
N VAL A 97 -14.06 30.46 0.41
CA VAL A 97 -15.13 30.61 -0.57
C VAL A 97 -16.41 31.11 0.10
N GLU A 98 -17.16 31.98 -0.58
CA GLU A 98 -18.47 32.44 -0.12
C GLU A 98 -19.58 31.49 -0.56
N VAL A 99 -20.37 31.03 0.40
CA VAL A 99 -21.53 30.15 0.17
C VAL A 99 -22.79 30.74 0.78
N LYS A 100 -23.95 30.21 0.38
CA LYS A 100 -25.22 30.55 1.03
C LYS A 100 -25.29 29.90 2.43
N PRO A 101 -25.93 30.55 3.42
CA PRO A 101 -26.22 29.93 4.70
C PRO A 101 -26.94 28.59 4.54
N GLY A 102 -26.61 27.64 5.40
CA GLY A 102 -27.12 26.27 5.38
C GLY A 102 -26.48 25.38 4.31
N ARG A 103 -25.43 25.85 3.63
CA ARG A 103 -24.68 25.03 2.67
C ARG A 103 -23.98 23.88 3.41
N THR A 104 -24.06 22.70 2.81
CA THR A 104 -23.30 21.53 3.23
C THR A 104 -21.86 21.63 2.77
N ILE A 105 -20.94 21.50 3.70
CA ILE A 105 -19.51 21.30 3.52
C ILE A 105 -19.26 19.80 3.66
N TYR A 106 -18.73 19.20 2.61
CA TYR A 106 -18.29 17.81 2.61
C TYR A 106 -16.85 17.76 3.07
N VAL A 107 -16.54 16.86 3.99
CA VAL A 107 -15.17 16.68 4.47
C VAL A 107 -14.71 15.25 4.28
N THR A 108 -13.43 15.10 3.99
CA THR A 108 -12.72 13.83 4.05
C THR A 108 -11.96 13.79 5.37
N ILE A 109 -12.17 12.77 6.19
CA ILE A 109 -11.50 12.64 7.49
C ILE A 109 -10.40 11.59 7.45
N ASN A 110 -9.45 11.68 8.38
CA ASN A 110 -8.55 10.59 8.64
C ASN A 110 -9.27 9.50 9.44
N SER A 111 -9.25 8.26 8.97
CA SER A 111 -9.87 7.13 9.66
C SER A 111 -9.19 6.86 11.01
N PHE A 112 -9.96 6.44 12.00
CA PHE A 112 -9.43 6.04 13.31
C PHE A 112 -8.64 4.74 13.27
N SER A 113 -8.95 3.88 12.31
CA SER A 113 -8.30 2.59 12.14
C SER A 113 -8.02 2.32 10.67
N GLN A 114 -6.99 1.54 10.41
CA GLN A 114 -6.68 1.06 9.08
C GLN A 114 -7.80 0.15 8.56
N LYS A 115 -8.04 0.17 7.25
CA LYS A 115 -9.04 -0.70 6.62
C LYS A 115 -8.69 -2.16 6.92
N ARG A 116 -9.66 -2.93 7.43
CA ARG A 116 -9.49 -4.36 7.69
C ARG A 116 -9.89 -5.19 6.46
N VAL A 117 -9.13 -6.24 6.21
CA VAL A 117 -9.29 -7.17 5.09
C VAL A 117 -9.29 -8.61 5.63
N PRO A 118 -10.04 -9.54 5.01
CA PRO A 118 -10.02 -10.93 5.40
C PRO A 118 -8.65 -11.55 5.10
N VAL A 119 -8.10 -12.31 6.04
CA VAL A 119 -6.88 -13.09 5.82
C VAL A 119 -7.26 -14.32 4.98
N PRO A 120 -6.76 -14.46 3.74
CA PRO A 120 -7.07 -15.61 2.91
C PRO A 120 -6.36 -16.85 3.44
N TYR A 121 -7.02 -18.01 3.36
CA TYR A 121 -6.41 -19.28 3.71
C TYR A 121 -5.43 -19.75 2.62
N VAL A 122 -4.13 -19.77 2.93
CA VAL A 122 -3.06 -20.12 1.98
C VAL A 122 -2.33 -21.43 2.30
N ALA A 123 -2.66 -22.10 3.41
CA ALA A 123 -2.10 -23.42 3.69
C ALA A 123 -2.49 -24.44 2.60
N GLY A 124 -1.54 -25.32 2.26
CA GLY A 124 -1.66 -26.27 1.16
C GLY A 124 -1.34 -25.69 -0.23
N ARG A 125 -0.78 -24.48 -0.30
CA ARG A 125 -0.34 -23.82 -1.55
C ARG A 125 1.18 -23.71 -1.61
N SER A 126 1.71 -23.50 -2.82
CA SER A 126 3.11 -23.10 -2.96
C SER A 126 3.35 -21.70 -2.36
N LEU A 127 4.54 -21.44 -1.83
CA LEU A 127 4.94 -20.15 -1.27
C LEU A 127 4.64 -18.99 -2.24
N ARG A 128 4.88 -19.19 -3.53
CA ARG A 128 4.60 -18.18 -4.57
C ARG A 128 3.10 -17.87 -4.70
N GLN A 129 2.25 -18.89 -4.66
CA GLN A 129 0.80 -18.71 -4.68
C GLN A 129 0.29 -18.03 -3.41
N ALA A 130 0.77 -18.49 -2.26
CA ALA A 130 0.47 -17.91 -0.96
C ALA A 130 0.81 -16.42 -0.88
N LYS A 131 2.04 -16.07 -1.27
CA LYS A 131 2.50 -14.68 -1.41
C LYS A 131 1.55 -13.86 -2.27
N ASN A 132 1.23 -14.32 -3.48
CA ASN A 132 0.34 -13.59 -4.39
C ASN A 132 -1.06 -13.39 -3.79
N MET A 133 -1.61 -14.41 -3.12
CA MET A 133 -2.92 -14.31 -2.46
C MET A 133 -2.91 -13.27 -1.33
N LEU A 134 -1.86 -13.26 -0.51
CA LEU A 134 -1.69 -12.27 0.55
C LEU A 134 -1.53 -10.86 -0.01
N GLU A 135 -0.67 -10.67 -1.01
CA GLU A 135 -0.45 -9.36 -1.65
C GLU A 135 -1.73 -8.81 -2.31
N ILE A 136 -2.53 -9.66 -2.96
CA ILE A 136 -3.83 -9.29 -3.54
C ILE A 136 -4.82 -8.87 -2.46
N ALA A 137 -4.83 -9.58 -1.32
CA ALA A 137 -5.63 -9.20 -0.16
C ALA A 137 -5.15 -7.90 0.51
N GLY A 138 -3.98 -7.38 0.11
CA GLY A 138 -3.35 -6.22 0.73
C GLY A 138 -2.64 -6.55 2.04
N LEU A 139 -2.19 -7.78 2.21
CA LEU A 139 -1.43 -8.28 3.36
C LEU A 139 0.02 -8.55 2.95
N GLU A 140 0.90 -8.61 3.94
CA GLU A 140 2.32 -8.92 3.77
C GLU A 140 2.66 -10.27 4.40
N ILE A 141 3.88 -10.77 4.17
CA ILE A 141 4.43 -11.90 4.92
C ILE A 141 5.27 -11.33 6.06
N ALA A 142 4.91 -11.64 7.30
CA ALA A 142 5.67 -11.24 8.48
C ALA A 142 6.98 -12.02 8.57
N GLU A 143 6.89 -13.34 8.51
CA GLU A 143 8.02 -14.26 8.66
C GLU A 143 7.73 -15.58 7.95
N LEU A 144 8.77 -16.13 7.30
CA LEU A 144 8.83 -17.48 6.77
C LEU A 144 9.58 -18.35 7.76
N VAL A 145 8.88 -19.30 8.38
CA VAL A 145 9.45 -20.26 9.31
C VAL A 145 9.55 -21.61 8.61
N TYR A 146 10.78 -22.02 8.27
CA TYR A 146 10.99 -23.27 7.57
C TYR A 146 10.96 -24.47 8.53
N ARG A 147 10.25 -25.53 8.12
CA ARG A 147 10.05 -26.77 8.87
C ARG A 147 10.44 -27.97 8.00
N PRO A 148 11.00 -29.05 8.58
CA PRO A 148 11.31 -30.26 7.82
C PRO A 148 10.06 -30.81 7.13
N ASP A 149 10.11 -30.92 5.80
CA ASP A 149 9.05 -31.49 4.97
C ASP A 149 9.62 -31.98 3.63
N MET A 150 8.96 -32.95 2.99
CA MET A 150 9.42 -33.43 1.69
C MET A 150 9.27 -32.39 0.57
N ALA A 151 8.32 -31.46 0.70
CA ALA A 151 8.01 -30.45 -0.30
C ALA A 151 8.58 -29.08 0.10
N THR A 152 9.72 -28.74 -0.49
CA THR A 152 10.33 -27.41 -0.30
C THR A 152 9.42 -26.30 -0.83
N ASN A 153 9.28 -25.21 -0.07
CA ASN A 153 8.44 -24.05 -0.40
C ASN A 153 6.93 -24.34 -0.48
N TYR A 154 6.46 -25.38 0.22
CA TYR A 154 5.04 -25.65 0.40
C TYR A 154 4.56 -25.07 1.73
N VAL A 155 3.45 -24.33 1.73
CA VAL A 155 2.91 -23.74 2.97
C VAL A 155 2.15 -24.80 3.75
N LEU A 156 2.67 -25.13 4.93
CA LEU A 156 2.10 -26.13 5.84
C LEU A 156 1.00 -25.51 6.68
N GLU A 157 1.29 -24.35 7.27
CA GLU A 157 0.41 -23.64 8.18
C GLU A 157 0.64 -22.13 8.04
N GLU A 158 -0.33 -21.34 8.47
CA GLU A 158 -0.24 -19.89 8.51
C GLU A 158 -0.77 -19.37 9.84
N TYR A 159 -0.19 -18.28 10.32
CA TYR A 159 -0.50 -17.68 11.60
C TYR A 159 -0.69 -16.18 11.45
N TRP A 160 -1.71 -15.67 12.11
CA TRP A 160 -1.93 -14.24 12.28
C TRP A 160 -2.04 -13.94 13.77
N ASP A 161 -1.24 -12.98 14.25
CA ASP A 161 -1.19 -12.60 15.67
C ASP A 161 -0.98 -13.81 16.61
N GLY A 162 -0.07 -14.72 16.22
CA GLY A 162 0.25 -15.94 16.95
C GLY A 162 -0.81 -17.04 16.94
N LYS A 163 -1.95 -16.82 16.25
CA LYS A 163 -3.05 -17.79 16.16
C LYS A 163 -3.07 -18.45 14.78
N PRO A 164 -3.30 -19.77 14.68
CA PRO A 164 -3.42 -20.43 13.40
C PRO A 164 -4.67 -19.93 12.65
N VAL A 165 -4.54 -19.72 11.35
CA VAL A 165 -5.67 -19.43 10.48
C VAL A 165 -6.13 -20.74 9.85
N LEU A 166 -7.42 -21.05 10.03
CA LEU A 166 -8.07 -22.24 9.49
C LEU A 166 -8.90 -21.89 8.24
N ALA A 167 -9.25 -22.89 7.44
CA ALA A 167 -10.00 -22.68 6.20
C ALA A 167 -11.38 -22.01 6.40
N ASP A 168 -11.99 -22.19 7.56
CA ASP A 168 -13.26 -21.59 7.98
C ASP A 168 -13.09 -20.32 8.83
N SER A 169 -11.84 -19.93 9.10
CA SER A 169 -11.51 -18.77 9.91
C SER A 169 -11.96 -17.48 9.23
N LYS A 170 -12.63 -16.60 9.98
CA LYS A 170 -13.03 -15.26 9.55
C LYS A 170 -12.13 -14.20 10.17
N VAL A 171 -10.83 -14.48 10.21
CA VAL A 171 -9.83 -13.54 10.72
C VAL A 171 -9.76 -12.33 9.79
N MET A 172 -9.86 -11.15 10.39
CA MET A 172 -9.74 -9.87 9.72
C MET A 172 -8.46 -9.19 10.21
N ALA A 173 -7.54 -8.90 9.30
CA ALA A 173 -6.31 -8.18 9.61
C ALA A 173 -6.38 -6.76 9.07
N GLU A 174 -5.63 -5.83 9.66
CA GLU A 174 -5.46 -4.51 9.05
C GLU A 174 -4.68 -4.66 7.74
N MET A 175 -5.06 -3.92 6.70
CA MET A 175 -4.30 -3.89 5.45
C MET A 175 -2.83 -3.58 5.75
N GLY A 176 -1.88 -4.23 5.10
CA GLY A 176 -0.45 -4.10 5.38
C GLY A 176 0.05 -4.94 6.57
N SER A 177 -0.84 -5.62 7.32
CA SER A 177 -0.43 -6.58 8.35
C SER A 177 0.32 -7.75 7.74
N GLY A 178 1.31 -8.26 8.47
CA GLY A 178 2.04 -9.46 8.09
C GLY A 178 1.39 -10.76 8.59
N VAL A 179 1.42 -11.80 7.77
CA VAL A 179 1.05 -13.19 8.13
C VAL A 179 2.32 -14.03 8.22
N THR A 180 2.45 -14.83 9.27
CA THR A 180 3.58 -15.77 9.43
C THR A 180 3.27 -17.07 8.72
N LEU A 181 4.15 -17.55 7.86
CA LEU A 181 3.97 -18.80 7.12
C LEU A 181 4.95 -19.84 7.61
N HIS A 182 4.44 -21.02 7.97
CA HIS A 182 5.25 -22.20 8.17
C HIS A 182 5.39 -22.91 6.83
N VAL A 183 6.62 -23.08 6.37
CA VAL A 183 6.93 -23.55 5.01
C VAL A 183 7.81 -24.79 5.06
N GLY A 184 7.52 -25.78 4.23
CA GLY A 184 8.31 -27.00 4.11
C GLY A 184 9.72 -26.75 3.54
N VAL A 185 10.70 -27.48 4.05
CA VAL A 185 12.05 -27.61 3.47
C VAL A 185 12.54 -29.05 3.58
N SER A 186 13.02 -29.59 2.46
CA SER A 186 13.67 -30.90 2.41
C SER A 186 15.16 -30.76 2.70
N GLY A 187 15.59 -31.29 3.84
CA GLY A 187 17.00 -31.26 4.28
C GLY A 187 17.56 -29.84 4.46
N TYR A 188 18.84 -29.66 4.12
CA TYR A 188 19.50 -28.36 4.13
C TYR A 188 19.39 -27.72 2.75
N ALA A 189 18.35 -26.91 2.53
CA ALA A 189 18.19 -26.16 1.30
C ALA A 189 18.71 -24.73 1.44
N THR A 190 19.52 -24.33 0.46
CA THR A 190 20.01 -22.95 0.31
C THR A 190 19.42 -22.30 -0.92
N THR A 191 19.34 -20.98 -0.90
CA THR A 191 18.90 -20.12 -1.99
C THR A 191 19.94 -19.04 -2.24
N VAL A 192 19.81 -18.34 -3.35
CA VAL A 192 20.71 -17.22 -3.69
C VAL A 192 20.04 -15.92 -3.29
N VAL A 193 20.78 -15.07 -2.58
CA VAL A 193 20.31 -13.75 -2.21
C VAL A 193 20.11 -12.91 -3.49
N PRO A 194 18.88 -12.42 -3.78
CA PRO A 194 18.61 -11.66 -4.99
C PRO A 194 19.26 -10.27 -4.93
N ASN A 195 19.44 -9.65 -6.09
CA ASN A 195 19.79 -8.24 -6.19
C ASN A 195 18.54 -7.38 -5.96
N LEU A 196 18.56 -6.57 -4.90
CA LEU A 196 17.49 -5.68 -4.50
C LEU A 196 17.82 -4.20 -4.77
N ALA A 197 19.03 -3.89 -5.22
CA ALA A 197 19.47 -2.51 -5.43
C ALA A 197 18.59 -1.78 -6.45
N GLY A 198 18.09 -0.61 -6.06
CA GLY A 198 17.19 0.23 -6.84
C GLY A 198 15.71 -0.13 -6.72
N LEU A 199 15.34 -1.25 -6.08
CA LEU A 199 13.94 -1.61 -5.85
C LEU A 199 13.34 -0.79 -4.71
N ARG A 200 12.03 -0.55 -4.76
CA ARG A 200 11.29 0.04 -3.64
C ARG A 200 11.09 -0.99 -2.54
N LEU A 201 10.81 -0.54 -1.31
CA LEU A 201 10.67 -1.46 -0.16
C LEU A 201 9.67 -2.60 -0.45
N LYS A 202 8.50 -2.28 -0.99
CA LYS A 202 7.47 -3.28 -1.34
C LYS A 202 7.99 -4.31 -2.35
N GLU A 203 8.67 -3.86 -3.40
CA GLU A 203 9.23 -4.73 -4.44
C GLU A 203 10.37 -5.60 -3.89
N ALA A 204 11.21 -5.02 -3.03
CA ALA A 204 12.32 -5.72 -2.39
C ALA A 204 11.83 -6.83 -1.45
N LYS A 205 10.83 -6.54 -0.60
CA LYS A 205 10.15 -7.54 0.24
C LYS A 205 9.55 -8.67 -0.61
N SER A 206 8.82 -8.30 -1.66
CA SER A 206 8.17 -9.23 -2.60
C SER A 206 9.18 -10.17 -3.28
N ARG A 207 10.35 -9.64 -3.66
CA ARG A 207 11.46 -10.41 -4.25
C ARG A 207 12.09 -11.37 -3.24
N LEU A 208 12.30 -10.93 -2.00
CA LEU A 208 12.87 -11.77 -0.93
C LEU A 208 11.99 -12.98 -0.63
N TRP A 209 10.68 -12.75 -0.43
CA TRP A 209 9.74 -13.84 -0.16
C TRP A 209 9.65 -14.83 -1.33
N GLU A 210 9.77 -14.37 -2.57
CA GLU A 210 9.78 -15.24 -3.75
C GLU A 210 11.01 -16.17 -3.80
N THR A 211 12.15 -15.71 -3.26
CA THR A 211 13.36 -16.52 -3.10
C THR A 211 13.39 -17.36 -1.82
N GLY A 212 12.36 -17.27 -0.97
CA GLY A 212 12.29 -17.99 0.30
C GLY A 212 13.12 -17.36 1.43
N LEU A 213 13.39 -16.06 1.33
CA LEU A 213 14.14 -15.29 2.32
C LEU A 213 13.23 -14.35 3.11
N ASN A 214 13.63 -14.08 4.33
CA ASN A 214 12.98 -13.14 5.23
C ASN A 214 13.57 -11.74 5.10
N VAL A 215 12.74 -10.75 5.39
CA VAL A 215 13.17 -9.36 5.51
C VAL A 215 13.80 -9.19 6.89
N GLY A 216 15.03 -8.69 6.94
CA GLY A 216 15.75 -8.39 8.17
C GLY A 216 15.47 -6.98 8.68
N GLU A 217 16.50 -6.35 9.21
CA GLU A 217 16.45 -4.96 9.66
C GLU A 217 16.32 -4.00 8.46
N VAL A 218 15.39 -3.04 8.54
CA VAL A 218 15.18 -2.02 7.50
C VAL A 218 15.65 -0.66 8.03
N LYS A 219 16.75 -0.15 7.48
CA LYS A 219 17.34 1.15 7.86
C LYS A 219 17.03 2.20 6.80
N PHE A 220 16.64 3.37 7.25
CA PHE A 220 16.36 4.53 6.39
C PHE A 220 17.42 5.61 6.59
N ASP A 221 17.87 6.20 5.49
CA ASP A 221 18.70 7.40 5.53
C ASP A 221 17.96 8.58 6.21
N PRO A 222 18.71 9.54 6.79
CA PRO A 222 18.11 10.76 7.35
C PRO A 222 17.26 11.53 6.33
N GLY A 223 16.12 12.06 6.79
CA GLY A 223 15.18 12.83 5.95
C GLY A 223 14.06 11.99 5.34
N ILE A 224 14.05 10.67 5.58
CA ILE A 224 12.92 9.80 5.26
C ILE A 224 11.90 9.82 6.41
N ASN A 225 10.64 9.96 6.05
CA ASN A 225 9.48 9.95 6.94
C ASN A 225 8.34 9.13 6.30
N LEU A 226 7.25 8.94 7.05
CA LEU A 226 6.08 8.16 6.62
C LEU A 226 5.41 8.66 5.32
N LEU A 227 5.68 9.90 4.89
CA LEU A 227 5.09 10.47 3.67
C LEU A 227 5.92 10.17 2.42
N ASN A 228 7.25 10.06 2.56
CA ASN A 228 8.18 9.86 1.44
C ASN A 228 8.89 8.50 1.46
N GLU A 229 8.69 7.66 2.47
CA GLU A 229 9.32 6.32 2.57
C GLU A 229 9.01 5.40 1.39
N LYS A 230 7.81 5.51 0.81
CA LYS A 230 7.40 4.78 -0.39
C LYS A 230 8.28 5.11 -1.60
N ASP A 231 8.86 6.32 -1.58
CA ASP A 231 9.73 6.83 -2.63
C ASP A 231 11.20 6.48 -2.39
N ALA A 232 11.53 5.84 -1.27
CA ALA A 232 12.87 5.36 -0.99
C ALA A 232 13.18 4.07 -1.76
N ALA A 233 14.42 3.95 -2.21
CA ALA A 233 14.92 2.77 -2.91
C ALA A 233 16.05 2.13 -2.12
N VAL A 234 16.18 0.82 -2.24
CA VAL A 234 17.26 0.05 -1.63
C VAL A 234 18.58 0.45 -2.29
N TYR A 235 19.55 0.90 -1.49
CA TYR A 235 20.93 1.14 -1.93
C TYR A 235 21.93 0.20 -1.28
N GLY A 236 21.54 -0.49 -0.21
CA GLY A 236 22.37 -1.47 0.47
C GLY A 236 21.54 -2.66 0.91
N GLN A 237 22.14 -3.84 0.85
CA GLN A 237 21.57 -5.07 1.39
C GLN A 237 22.65 -5.89 2.09
N GLY A 238 22.26 -6.66 3.09
CA GLY A 238 23.14 -7.63 3.76
C GLY A 238 22.37 -8.92 4.05
N PRO A 239 22.84 -10.10 3.63
CA PRO A 239 24.04 -10.38 2.85
C PRO A 239 24.04 -9.80 1.42
N ALA A 240 25.23 -9.74 0.81
CA ALA A 240 25.40 -9.24 -0.56
C ALA A 240 24.67 -10.11 -1.59
N ALA A 241 24.22 -9.48 -2.69
CA ALA A 241 23.58 -10.17 -3.80
C ALA A 241 24.48 -11.30 -4.36
N GLY A 242 23.87 -12.43 -4.72
CA GLY A 242 24.56 -13.58 -5.26
C GLY A 242 25.13 -14.55 -4.22
N ARG A 243 25.24 -14.15 -2.95
CA ARG A 243 25.65 -15.06 -1.87
C ARG A 243 24.62 -16.16 -1.65
N SER A 244 25.10 -17.34 -1.26
CA SER A 244 24.24 -18.43 -0.80
C SER A 244 23.73 -18.12 0.61
N ALA A 245 22.44 -18.31 0.84
CA ALA A 245 21.79 -18.16 2.14
C ALA A 245 20.87 -19.35 2.39
N VAL A 246 20.69 -19.73 3.65
CA VAL A 246 19.73 -20.78 4.02
C VAL A 246 18.31 -20.26 3.79
N LEU A 247 17.38 -21.13 3.40
CA LEU A 247 15.96 -20.77 3.35
C LEU A 247 15.47 -20.26 4.71
N GLY A 248 14.70 -19.16 4.70
CA GLY A 248 14.29 -18.44 5.91
C GLY A 248 15.37 -17.50 6.47
N GLY A 249 16.55 -17.46 5.86
CA GLY A 249 17.59 -16.48 6.18
C GLY A 249 17.08 -15.05 6.01
N ARG A 250 17.61 -14.13 6.83
CA ARG A 250 17.21 -12.72 6.83
C ARG A 250 18.13 -11.89 5.96
N VAL A 251 17.54 -10.91 5.26
CA VAL A 251 18.27 -9.92 4.47
C VAL A 251 17.93 -8.52 4.96
N ASP A 252 18.90 -7.85 5.54
CA ASP A 252 18.81 -6.47 6.00
C ASP A 252 18.83 -5.53 4.79
N LEU A 253 18.06 -4.44 4.87
CA LEU A 253 17.87 -3.47 3.80
C LEU A 253 18.23 -2.07 4.27
N GLN A 254 18.87 -1.31 3.39
CA GLN A 254 19.17 0.10 3.61
C GLN A 254 18.55 0.91 2.47
N LEU A 255 17.73 1.88 2.82
CA LEU A 255 16.94 2.67 1.87
C LEU A 255 17.31 4.14 1.91
N THR A 256 17.31 4.75 0.73
CA THR A 256 17.66 6.16 0.53
C THR A 256 16.75 6.81 -0.50
N LEU A 257 16.58 8.13 -0.40
CA LEU A 257 15.95 8.96 -1.44
C LEU A 257 16.98 9.53 -2.43
N ASP A 258 18.28 9.40 -2.14
CA ASP A 258 19.33 9.93 -3.00
C ASP A 258 19.47 9.10 -4.28
N GLN A 259 19.15 9.73 -5.41
CA GLN A 259 19.19 9.10 -6.72
C GLN A 259 20.59 8.60 -7.10
N LYS A 260 21.64 9.31 -6.69
CA LYS A 260 23.02 8.92 -7.00
C LYS A 260 23.42 7.66 -6.26
N LYS A 261 23.06 7.56 -4.97
CA LYS A 261 23.38 6.41 -4.13
C LYS A 261 22.81 5.11 -4.70
N PHE A 262 21.53 5.08 -5.07
CA PHE A 262 20.97 3.83 -5.60
C PHE A 262 21.45 3.51 -7.03
N THR A 263 21.82 4.50 -7.86
CA THR A 263 22.45 4.21 -9.17
C THR A 263 23.83 3.56 -9.02
N ALA A 264 24.64 4.03 -8.08
CA ALA A 264 25.93 3.42 -7.76
C ALA A 264 25.72 2.00 -7.20
N ALA A 265 24.82 1.86 -6.23
CA ALA A 265 24.48 0.57 -5.63
C ALA A 265 24.02 -0.48 -6.66
N ARG A 266 23.27 -0.08 -7.69
CA ARG A 266 22.84 -1.00 -8.75
C ARG A 266 24.01 -1.54 -9.57
N ALA A 267 25.02 -0.71 -9.82
CA ALA A 267 26.24 -1.15 -10.50
C ALA A 267 27.06 -2.10 -9.61
N ASP A 268 27.27 -1.73 -8.35
CA ASP A 268 28.04 -2.52 -7.38
C ASP A 268 27.39 -3.87 -7.11
N ALA A 269 26.06 -3.90 -6.91
CA ALA A 269 25.32 -5.14 -6.70
C ALA A 269 25.30 -6.03 -7.95
N GLY A 270 25.32 -5.44 -9.15
CA GLY A 270 25.46 -6.17 -10.41
C GLY A 270 26.83 -6.87 -10.51
N ALA A 271 27.90 -6.14 -10.19
CA ALA A 271 29.25 -6.69 -10.17
C ALA A 271 29.41 -7.78 -9.10
N ALA A 272 28.86 -7.57 -7.90
CA ALA A 272 28.87 -8.57 -6.82
C ALA A 272 28.14 -9.86 -7.22
N MET A 273 26.99 -9.74 -7.90
CA MET A 273 26.24 -10.90 -8.40
C MET A 273 27.04 -11.69 -9.43
N GLN A 274 27.71 -11.01 -10.37
CA GLN A 274 28.56 -11.67 -11.38
C GLN A 274 29.74 -12.38 -10.72
N ALA A 275 30.46 -11.70 -9.83
CA ALA A 275 31.58 -12.29 -9.09
C ALA A 275 31.16 -13.52 -8.27
N ALA A 276 30.01 -13.45 -7.58
CA ALA A 276 29.48 -14.57 -6.82
C ALA A 276 29.05 -15.76 -7.73
N ALA A 277 28.51 -15.47 -8.92
CA ALA A 277 28.17 -16.51 -9.90
C ALA A 277 29.43 -17.21 -10.46
N GLU A 278 30.50 -16.45 -10.72
CA GLU A 278 31.79 -17.00 -11.15
C GLU A 278 32.48 -17.81 -10.05
N GLU A 279 32.48 -17.32 -8.80
CA GLU A 279 33.01 -18.07 -7.66
C GLU A 279 32.27 -19.39 -7.47
N ARG A 280 30.93 -19.35 -7.58
CA ARG A 280 30.09 -20.55 -7.48
C ARG A 280 30.38 -21.56 -8.58
N SER A 281 30.48 -21.13 -9.84
CA SER A 281 30.75 -22.04 -10.95
C SER A 281 32.14 -22.70 -10.83
N ARG A 282 33.12 -21.98 -10.29
CA ARG A 282 34.44 -22.55 -9.96
C ARG A 282 34.35 -23.62 -8.87
N LEU A 283 33.68 -23.31 -7.76
CA LEU A 283 33.49 -24.26 -6.66
C LEU A 283 32.74 -25.52 -7.11
N GLU A 284 31.69 -25.36 -7.92
CA GLU A 284 30.93 -26.48 -8.48
C GLU A 284 31.81 -27.35 -9.41
N ALA A 285 32.69 -26.74 -10.20
CA ALA A 285 33.65 -27.47 -11.05
C ALA A 285 34.68 -28.24 -10.21
N GLU A 286 35.26 -27.61 -9.17
CA GLU A 286 36.21 -28.26 -8.26
C GLU A 286 35.58 -29.44 -7.52
N GLN A 287 34.33 -29.30 -7.06
CA GLN A 287 33.59 -30.38 -6.43
C GLN A 287 33.32 -31.52 -7.40
N ALA A 288 32.91 -31.21 -8.63
CA ALA A 288 32.69 -32.23 -9.66
C ALA A 288 33.97 -33.02 -9.98
N ASP A 289 35.11 -32.32 -10.10
CA ASP A 289 36.42 -32.95 -10.31
C ASP A 289 36.84 -33.81 -9.12
N SER A 290 36.61 -33.34 -7.88
CA SER A 290 36.89 -34.13 -6.68
C SER A 290 36.04 -35.40 -6.60
N ILE A 291 34.76 -35.32 -6.94
CA ILE A 291 33.85 -36.48 -6.96
C ILE A 291 34.26 -37.45 -8.06
N ALA A 292 34.66 -36.94 -9.24
CA ALA A 292 35.14 -37.77 -10.34
C ALA A 292 36.42 -38.53 -9.96
N ARG A 293 37.37 -37.87 -9.28
CA ARG A 293 38.59 -38.51 -8.76
C ARG A 293 38.28 -39.58 -7.72
N ALA A 294 37.41 -39.29 -6.75
CA ALA A 294 37.01 -40.26 -5.74
C ALA A 294 36.38 -41.51 -6.35
N ARG A 295 35.51 -41.36 -7.36
CA ARG A 295 34.91 -42.51 -8.08
C ARG A 295 35.94 -43.32 -8.87
N LEU A 296 36.94 -42.66 -9.46
CA LEU A 296 38.03 -43.34 -10.17
C LEU A 296 38.92 -44.13 -9.21
N GLU A 297 39.24 -43.57 -8.04
CA GLU A 297 39.99 -44.27 -6.99
C GLU A 297 39.19 -45.46 -6.44
N GLU A 298 37.91 -45.31 -6.14
CA GLU A 298 37.03 -46.39 -5.69
C GLU A 298 36.98 -47.53 -6.72
N ALA A 299 36.77 -47.22 -8.01
CA ALA A 299 36.79 -48.21 -9.09
C ALA A 299 38.16 -48.89 -9.27
N ALA A 300 39.26 -48.17 -9.06
CA ALA A 300 40.60 -48.74 -9.10
C ALA A 300 40.86 -49.70 -7.92
N THR A 301 40.32 -49.36 -6.74
CA THR A 301 40.44 -50.17 -5.52
C THR A 301 39.68 -51.49 -5.66
N GLU A 302 38.44 -51.43 -6.18
CA GLU A 302 37.63 -52.62 -6.51
C GLU A 302 38.30 -53.50 -7.59
N ALA A 303 38.97 -52.89 -8.57
CA ALA A 303 39.71 -53.61 -9.60
C ALA A 303 40.95 -54.33 -9.03
N THR A 304 41.62 -53.76 -8.02
CA THR A 304 42.73 -54.45 -7.33
C THR A 304 42.26 -55.56 -6.38
N GLU A 305 41.16 -55.36 -5.64
CA GLU A 305 40.61 -56.40 -4.74
C GLU A 305 40.06 -57.61 -5.51
N SER A 306 39.57 -57.42 -6.74
CA SER A 306 39.12 -58.52 -7.61
C SER A 306 40.26 -59.31 -8.27
N VAL A 307 41.49 -58.79 -8.27
CA VAL A 307 42.68 -59.49 -8.80
C VAL A 307 43.44 -60.25 -7.70
N GLU A 308 43.29 -59.88 -6.42
CA GLU A 308 43.90 -60.55 -5.26
C GLU A 308 42.96 -61.57 -4.54
N GLY A 309 41.97 -62.14 -5.26
CA GLY A 309 41.20 -63.30 -4.79
C GLY A 309 42.09 -64.54 -4.55
N PRO A 310 41.80 -65.40 -3.57
CA PRO A 310 42.81 -66.15 -2.83
C PRO A 310 43.53 -67.22 -3.66
N GLU A 311 44.85 -67.04 -3.81
CA GLU A 311 45.79 -68.09 -4.22
C GLU A 311 46.16 -68.93 -2.98
N GLN A 312 45.27 -69.85 -2.57
CA GLN A 312 45.54 -70.96 -1.65
C GLN A 312 44.64 -72.13 -2.10
N ALA A 313 45.18 -73.05 -2.89
CA ALA A 313 45.78 -74.31 -2.44
C ALA A 313 44.73 -75.31 -1.92
N ASP A 314 44.42 -76.33 -2.74
CA ASP A 314 44.54 -77.75 -2.36
C ASP A 314 43.79 -78.66 -3.36
N ASP A 315 44.59 -79.34 -4.19
CA ASP A 315 44.67 -80.80 -4.21
C ASP A 315 43.42 -81.58 -3.74
N PHE A 316 42.44 -81.83 -4.62
CA PHE A 316 41.47 -82.91 -4.40
C PHE A 316 40.82 -83.42 -5.69
N PHE A 317 41.13 -84.69 -5.99
CA PHE A 317 40.47 -85.70 -6.86
C PHE A 317 41.05 -86.06 -8.24
N GLN A 318 41.59 -87.29 -8.22
CA GLN A 318 41.78 -88.34 -9.26
C GLN A 318 42.90 -88.19 -10.28
#